data_AF-A0A8B9R1M9-F1
#
_entry.id   AF-A0A8B9R1M9-F1
#
_cell.length_a   1.000
_cell.length_b   1.000
_cell.length_c   1.000
_cell.angle_alpha   90.00
_cell.angle_beta   90.00
_cell.angle_gamma   90.00
#
_symmetry.space_group_name_H-M   'P 1'
#
loop_
_entity.id
_entity.type
_entity.pdbx_description
1 polymer ?
#
loop_
_entity_poly.entity_id
_entity_poly.type
_entity_poly.pdbx_seq_one_letter_code
_entity_poly.pdbx_strand_id
1 'polypeptide(L)'
;MAAAAAGGAAAAAEEPPQAPAPAPSPTPGPVLPERLQRREAERQQGVERQRRQREARAVQEERSEVVLAALCRERQAVEELLAAGPPDEAAARLQALQKLLTDSVRCLAPYELRQAQEAVARLQAALAERRQQLQPKKRNAPSANSFNLKQNQMWAGLPRACSRCW
;
A
#
# COMPACT_ATOMS: atom_id res chain seq x y z
N MET A 1 -33.69 59.21 -65.66
CA MET A 1 -33.35 58.46 -66.89
C MET A 1 -34.02 57.09 -66.82
N ALA A 2 -34.80 56.75 -67.85
CA ALA A 2 -35.41 55.47 -68.24
C ALA A 2 -36.23 54.70 -67.17
N ALA A 3 -37.57 54.73 -67.16
CA ALA A 3 -38.56 54.15 -68.11
C ALA A 3 -38.71 52.62 -67.96
N ALA A 4 -39.82 52.17 -67.35
CA ALA A 4 -40.94 51.44 -68.00
C ALA A 4 -40.67 49.91 -68.12
N ALA A 5 -41.61 48.97 -67.94
CA ALA A 5 -43.04 49.02 -68.09
C ALA A 5 -43.73 47.94 -67.22
N ALA A 6 -44.97 48.23 -66.87
CA ALA A 6 -45.95 47.30 -66.36
C ALA A 6 -46.55 46.43 -67.49
N GLY A 7 -47.03 45.24 -67.10
CA GLY A 7 -47.92 44.37 -67.86
C GLY A 7 -47.87 42.96 -67.25
N GLY A 8 -48.96 42.28 -66.90
CA GLY A 8 -50.38 42.57 -66.96
C GLY A 8 -51.16 41.39 -66.35
N ALA A 9 -52.34 41.71 -65.84
CA ALA A 9 -53.56 40.90 -65.65
C ALA A 9 -53.50 39.37 -65.36
N ALA A 10 -53.87 39.04 -64.11
CA ALA A 10 -55.05 38.26 -63.70
C ALA A 10 -55.53 37.04 -64.52
N ALA A 11 -55.53 35.87 -63.86
CA ALA A 11 -56.63 34.87 -63.82
C ALA A 11 -56.26 33.82 -62.75
N ALA A 12 -56.86 33.83 -61.56
CA ALA A 12 -58.07 33.07 -61.19
C ALA A 12 -57.89 31.53 -61.31
N ALA A 13 -57.63 30.85 -60.19
CA ALA A 13 -58.11 29.49 -59.87
C ALA A 13 -57.65 29.02 -58.47
N GLU A 14 -58.62 28.79 -57.59
CA GLU A 14 -58.73 27.67 -56.62
C GLU A 14 -57.69 27.44 -55.48
N GLU A 15 -58.15 27.61 -54.23
CA GLU A 15 -57.76 26.84 -53.02
C GLU A 15 -58.78 25.69 -52.81
N PRO A 16 -58.57 24.62 -52.01
CA PRO A 16 -57.38 23.85 -51.58
C PRO A 16 -57.64 22.29 -51.69
N PRO A 17 -56.78 21.34 -51.21
CA PRO A 17 -56.61 21.04 -49.79
C PRO A 17 -55.17 20.72 -49.37
N GLN A 18 -54.92 20.93 -48.08
CA GLN A 18 -53.69 20.61 -47.35
C GLN A 18 -53.26 19.15 -47.54
N ALA A 19 -52.07 18.93 -48.08
CA ALA A 19 -51.34 17.68 -47.88
C ALA A 19 -50.80 17.66 -46.43
N PRO A 20 -51.00 16.58 -45.66
CA PRO A 20 -50.49 16.51 -44.30
C PRO A 20 -48.97 16.57 -44.34
N ALA A 21 -48.40 17.51 -43.58
CA ALA A 21 -46.97 17.61 -43.34
C ALA A 21 -46.40 16.22 -42.98
N PRO A 22 -45.22 15.84 -43.49
CA PRO A 22 -44.55 14.65 -43.01
C PRO A 22 -44.38 14.80 -41.49
N ALA A 23 -44.82 13.77 -40.75
CA ALA A 23 -44.80 13.71 -39.30
C ALA A 23 -43.49 14.29 -38.73
N PRO A 24 -43.53 15.01 -37.59
CA PRO A 24 -42.31 15.42 -36.92
C PRO A 24 -41.49 14.15 -36.67
N SER A 25 -40.30 14.10 -37.26
CA SER A 25 -39.29 13.10 -36.93
C SER A 25 -39.16 13.04 -35.40
N PRO A 26 -38.97 11.85 -34.81
CA PRO A 26 -38.81 11.75 -33.37
C PRO A 26 -37.62 12.63 -32.98
N THR A 27 -37.92 13.70 -32.26
CA THR A 27 -36.92 14.56 -31.62
C THR A 27 -35.90 13.67 -30.92
N PRO A 28 -34.58 13.86 -31.07
CA PRO A 28 -33.60 13.14 -30.27
C PRO A 28 -33.62 13.66 -28.83
N GLY A 29 -34.64 13.29 -28.06
CA GLY A 29 -34.62 13.26 -26.60
C GLY A 29 -34.82 11.79 -26.19
N PRO A 30 -34.00 11.19 -25.30
CA PRO A 30 -33.31 11.76 -24.15
C PRO A 30 -31.84 11.25 -24.03
N VAL A 31 -30.97 11.51 -25.01
CA VAL A 31 -29.56 11.02 -24.93
C VAL A 31 -28.72 11.86 -23.95
N LEU A 32 -29.07 13.13 -23.76
CA LEU A 32 -28.40 14.04 -22.82
C LEU A 32 -28.52 13.64 -21.34
N PRO A 33 -29.70 13.27 -20.81
CA PRO A 33 -29.81 12.78 -19.43
C PRO A 33 -29.04 11.47 -19.22
N GLU A 34 -28.99 10.56 -20.18
CA GLU A 34 -28.19 9.33 -20.07
C GLU A 34 -26.68 9.62 -20.00
N ARG A 35 -26.18 10.58 -20.80
CA ARG A 35 -24.77 10.99 -20.75
C ARG A 35 -24.40 11.70 -19.46
N LEU A 36 -25.34 12.46 -18.90
CA LEU A 36 -25.17 13.15 -17.61
C LEU A 36 -25.19 12.16 -16.44
N GLN A 37 -26.14 11.21 -16.45
CA GLN A 37 -26.19 10.10 -15.50
C GLN A 37 -24.92 9.23 -15.56
N ARG A 38 -24.38 8.96 -16.75
CA ARG A 38 -23.10 8.26 -16.90
C ARG A 38 -21.95 9.02 -16.23
N ARG A 39 -21.87 10.34 -16.42
CA ARG A 39 -20.83 11.18 -15.78
C ARG A 39 -20.99 11.22 -14.27
N GLU A 40 -22.22 11.27 -13.76
CA GLU A 40 -22.50 11.21 -12.32
C GLU A 40 -22.12 9.84 -11.74
N ALA A 41 -22.46 8.75 -12.41
CA ALA A 41 -22.04 7.40 -12.03
C ALA A 41 -20.52 7.24 -12.05
N GLU A 42 -19.82 7.79 -13.05
CA GLU A 42 -18.35 7.80 -13.12
C GLU A 42 -17.73 8.60 -11.96
N ARG A 43 -18.30 9.75 -11.61
CA ARG A 43 -17.87 10.54 -10.44
C ARG A 43 -18.08 9.78 -9.13
N GLN A 44 -19.26 9.16 -8.96
CA GLN A 44 -19.58 8.35 -7.78
C GLN A 44 -18.62 7.16 -7.66
N GLN A 45 -18.36 6.44 -8.77
CA GLN A 45 -17.37 5.36 -8.80
C GLN A 45 -15.96 5.85 -8.46
N GLY A 46 -15.57 7.04 -8.93
CA GLY A 46 -14.28 7.65 -8.58
C GLY A 46 -14.14 7.91 -7.07
N VAL A 47 -15.18 8.49 -6.47
CA VAL A 47 -15.23 8.74 -5.02
C VAL A 47 -15.22 7.43 -4.23
N GLU A 48 -15.99 6.43 -4.64
CA GLU A 48 -15.98 5.11 -4.01
C GLU A 48 -14.62 4.42 -4.11
N ARG A 49 -13.97 4.48 -5.28
CA ARG A 49 -12.60 3.95 -5.45
C ARG A 49 -11.63 4.66 -4.53
N GLN A 50 -11.71 5.97 -4.40
CA GLN A 50 -10.86 6.74 -3.49
C GLN A 50 -11.15 6.38 -2.02
N ARG A 51 -12.42 6.22 -1.66
CA ARG A 51 -12.83 5.78 -0.32
C ARG A 51 -12.27 4.40 0.01
N ARG A 52 -12.44 3.41 -0.88
CA ARG A 52 -11.90 2.06 -0.72
C ARG A 52 -10.37 2.07 -0.58
N GLN A 53 -9.67 2.91 -1.34
CA GLN A 53 -8.21 3.06 -1.22
C GLN A 53 -7.81 3.65 0.13
N ARG A 54 -8.55 4.64 0.64
CA ARG A 54 -8.30 5.23 1.97
C ARG A 54 -8.53 4.20 3.07
N GLU A 55 -9.64 3.45 3.00
CA GLU A 55 -9.95 2.38 3.95
C GLU A 55 -8.88 1.29 3.91
N ALA A 56 -8.43 0.86 2.73
CA ALA A 56 -7.36 -0.13 2.59
C ALA A 56 -6.02 0.36 3.19
N ARG A 57 -5.71 1.65 3.07
CA ARG A 57 -4.52 2.26 3.71
C ARG A 57 -4.66 2.31 5.23
N ALA A 58 -5.81 2.74 5.74
CA ALA A 58 -6.06 2.79 7.19
C ALA A 58 -5.93 1.39 7.83
N VAL A 59 -6.51 0.36 7.22
CA VAL A 59 -6.38 -1.04 7.69
C VAL A 59 -4.91 -1.50 7.70
N GLN A 60 -4.12 -1.05 6.73
CA GLN A 60 -2.70 -1.37 6.68
C GLN A 60 -1.91 -0.68 7.80
N GLU A 61 -2.22 0.59 8.09
CA GLU A 61 -1.60 1.36 9.17
C GLU A 61 -1.93 0.74 10.54
N GLU A 62 -3.20 0.42 10.81
CA GLU A 62 -3.63 -0.26 12.03
C GLU A 62 -2.90 -1.60 12.24
N ARG A 63 -2.75 -2.39 11.16
CA ARG A 63 -2.00 -3.66 11.21
C ARG A 63 -0.53 -3.43 11.55
N SER A 64 0.06 -2.37 11.02
CA SER A 64 1.46 -2.04 11.30
C SER A 64 1.67 -1.72 12.79
N GLU A 65 0.76 -0.98 13.41
CA GLU A 65 0.83 -0.64 14.85
C GLU A 65 0.70 -1.88 15.74
N VAL A 66 -0.23 -2.79 15.42
CA VAL A 66 -0.40 -4.05 16.16
C VAL A 66 0.85 -4.91 16.07
N VAL A 67 1.45 -5.00 14.88
CA VAL A 67 2.70 -5.74 14.66
C VAL A 67 3.86 -5.10 15.45
N LEU A 68 4.00 -3.77 15.41
CA LEU A 68 5.05 -3.07 16.16
C LEU A 68 4.92 -3.29 17.66
N ALA A 69 3.70 -3.21 18.19
CA ALA A 69 3.45 -3.50 19.60
C ALA A 69 3.81 -4.95 19.96
N ALA A 70 3.49 -5.92 19.09
CA ALA A 70 3.88 -7.32 19.29
C ALA A 70 5.40 -7.53 19.22
N LEU A 71 6.09 -6.90 18.27
CA LEU A 71 7.55 -6.93 18.13
C LEU A 71 8.25 -6.37 19.36
N CYS A 72 7.79 -5.23 19.87
CA CYS A 72 8.35 -4.61 21.07
C CYS A 72 8.20 -5.52 22.30
N ARG A 73 7.03 -6.15 22.47
CA ARG A 73 6.77 -7.09 23.57
C ARG A 73 7.65 -8.33 23.51
N GLU A 74 7.76 -8.97 22.34
CA GLU A 74 8.63 -10.15 22.18
C GLU A 74 10.11 -9.78 22.33
N ARG A 75 10.52 -8.59 21.88
CA ARG A 75 11.89 -8.08 22.08
C ARG A 75 12.21 -7.93 23.58
N GLN A 76 11.32 -7.29 24.33
CA GLN A 76 11.47 -7.11 25.78
C GLN A 76 11.55 -8.46 26.50
N ALA A 77 10.68 -9.41 26.13
CA ALA A 77 10.72 -10.76 26.70
C ALA A 77 12.07 -11.47 26.45
N VAL A 78 12.67 -11.29 25.26
CA VAL A 78 14.01 -11.81 24.97
C VAL A 78 15.09 -11.10 25.80
N GLU A 79 15.02 -9.77 25.93
CA GLU A 79 15.96 -8.98 26.75
C GLU A 79 15.93 -9.40 28.23
N GLU A 80 14.74 -9.62 28.79
CA GLU A 80 14.55 -10.12 30.16
C GLU A 80 15.14 -11.52 30.34
N LEU A 81 14.91 -12.43 29.38
CA LEU A 81 15.51 -13.77 29.38
C LEU A 81 17.03 -13.74 29.22
N LEU A 82 17.59 -12.79 28.48
CA LEU A 82 19.05 -12.63 28.38
C LEU A 82 19.67 -12.09 29.68
N ALA A 83 18.94 -11.27 30.44
CA ALA A 83 19.40 -10.73 31.71
C ALA A 83 19.43 -11.77 32.83
N ALA A 84 18.35 -12.57 32.98
CA ALA A 84 18.15 -13.45 34.14
C ALA A 84 17.80 -14.90 33.80
N GLY A 85 17.49 -15.22 32.55
CA GLY A 85 16.96 -16.51 32.13
C GLY A 85 17.98 -17.47 31.50
N PRO A 86 17.53 -18.69 31.14
CA PRO A 86 18.35 -19.67 30.44
C PRO A 86 18.58 -19.25 28.97
N PRO A 87 19.83 -19.38 28.46
CA PRO A 87 20.18 -18.92 27.11
C PRO A 87 19.50 -19.73 25.98
N ASP A 88 19.04 -20.95 26.27
CA ASP A 88 18.36 -21.79 25.29
C ASP A 88 16.90 -21.36 25.07
N GLU A 89 16.21 -20.94 26.12
CA GLU A 89 14.86 -20.38 26.01
C GLU A 89 14.89 -19.01 25.31
N ALA A 90 15.89 -18.19 25.63
CA ALA A 90 16.16 -16.94 24.90
C ALA A 90 16.38 -17.20 23.40
N ALA A 91 17.05 -18.30 23.03
CA ALA A 91 17.28 -18.66 21.63
C ALA A 91 15.99 -19.09 20.91
N ALA A 92 15.12 -19.87 21.58
CA ALA A 92 13.82 -20.24 21.04
C ALA A 92 12.93 -19.01 20.83
N ARG A 93 12.90 -18.09 21.80
CA ARG A 93 12.17 -16.81 21.69
C ARG A 93 12.72 -15.91 20.59
N LEU A 94 14.03 -15.87 20.43
CA LEU A 94 14.68 -15.11 19.34
C LEU A 94 14.35 -15.68 17.95
N GLN A 95 14.14 -17.00 17.82
CA GLN A 95 13.64 -17.60 16.59
C GLN A 95 12.17 -17.25 16.34
N ALA A 96 11.33 -17.23 17.38
CA ALA A 96 9.95 -16.79 17.27
C ALA A 96 9.86 -15.32 16.81
N LEU A 97 10.73 -14.45 17.34
CA LEU A 97 10.83 -13.04 16.92
C LEU A 97 11.22 -12.90 15.44
N GLN A 98 12.17 -13.71 14.95
CA GLN A 98 12.54 -13.73 13.52
C GLN A 98 11.41 -14.22 12.62
N LYS A 99 10.64 -15.21 13.08
CA LYS A 99 9.46 -15.68 12.36
C LYS A 99 8.40 -14.57 12.27
N LEU A 100 8.11 -13.90 13.39
CA LEU A 100 7.16 -12.78 13.43
C LEU A 100 7.58 -11.66 12.47
N LEU A 101 8.89 -11.34 12.40
CA LEU A 101 9.41 -10.37 11.44
C LEU A 101 9.20 -10.80 9.99
N THR A 102 9.43 -12.07 9.69
CA THR A 102 9.26 -12.62 8.34
C THR A 102 7.80 -12.56 7.89
N ASP A 103 6.87 -12.89 8.80
CA ASP A 103 5.43 -12.87 8.53
C ASP A 103 4.89 -11.42 8.39
N SER A 104 5.57 -10.46 9.01
CA SER A 104 5.14 -9.05 9.05
C SER A 104 5.83 -8.11 8.07
N VAL A 105 6.76 -8.60 7.22
CA VAL A 105 7.47 -7.78 6.21
C VAL A 105 6.53 -6.96 5.32
N ARG A 106 5.35 -7.51 4.99
CA ARG A 106 4.35 -6.81 4.14
C ARG A 106 3.55 -5.76 4.88
N CYS A 107 3.53 -5.80 6.21
CA CYS A 107 2.78 -4.89 7.08
C CYS A 107 3.63 -3.70 7.54
N LEU A 108 4.95 -3.89 7.61
CA LEU A 108 5.89 -2.90 8.15
C LEU A 108 6.36 -1.90 7.09
N ALA A 109 6.57 -0.66 7.52
CA ALA A 109 7.30 0.31 6.73
C ALA A 109 8.79 -0.09 6.60
N PRO A 110 9.49 0.31 5.52
CA PRO A 110 10.88 -0.07 5.29
C PRO A 110 11.84 0.33 6.43
N TYR A 111 11.55 1.45 7.11
CA TYR A 111 12.34 1.92 8.24
C TYR A 111 12.20 1.01 9.46
N GLU A 112 10.96 0.73 9.85
CA GLU A 112 10.62 -0.17 10.96
C GLU A 112 11.19 -1.57 10.77
N LEU A 113 11.11 -2.08 9.53
CA LEU A 113 11.72 -3.36 9.19
C LEU A 113 13.23 -3.33 9.48
N ARG A 114 13.98 -2.35 8.96
CA ARG A 114 15.42 -2.26 9.22
C ARG A 114 15.74 -2.16 10.71
N GLN A 115 14.99 -1.36 11.46
CA GLN A 115 15.20 -1.19 12.89
C GLN A 115 15.01 -2.53 13.64
N ALA A 116 13.93 -3.25 13.34
CA ALA A 116 13.66 -4.51 14.01
C ALA A 116 14.69 -5.59 13.64
N GLN A 117 15.14 -5.60 12.38
CA GLN A 117 16.22 -6.45 11.91
C GLN A 117 17.55 -6.18 12.64
N GLU A 118 17.92 -4.91 12.84
CA GLU A 118 19.08 -4.53 13.64
C GLU A 118 18.95 -4.96 15.10
N ALA A 119 17.76 -4.80 15.70
CA ALA A 119 17.50 -5.21 17.07
C ALA A 119 17.71 -6.72 17.24
N VAL A 120 17.22 -7.54 16.30
CA VAL A 120 17.48 -8.99 16.31
C VAL A 120 18.97 -9.30 16.23
N ALA A 121 19.72 -8.61 15.36
CA ALA A 121 21.17 -8.82 15.27
C ALA A 121 21.90 -8.50 16.58
N ARG A 122 21.49 -7.43 17.28
CA ARG A 122 22.04 -7.07 18.61
C ARG A 122 21.71 -8.15 19.66
N LEU A 123 20.47 -8.65 19.68
CA LEU A 123 20.07 -9.73 20.59
C LEU A 123 20.82 -11.04 20.32
N GLN A 124 21.04 -11.38 19.04
CA GLN A 124 21.84 -12.53 18.65
C GLN A 124 23.29 -12.42 19.15
N ALA A 125 23.89 -11.23 19.07
CA ALA A 125 25.23 -10.97 19.59
C ALA A 125 25.28 -11.12 21.11
N ALA A 126 24.35 -10.51 21.84
CA ALA A 126 24.27 -10.63 23.30
C ALA A 126 24.06 -12.08 23.76
N LEU A 127 23.24 -12.85 23.03
CA LEU A 127 23.05 -14.27 23.29
C LEU A 127 24.34 -15.08 23.07
N ALA A 128 25.09 -14.78 22.00
CA ALA A 128 26.37 -15.43 21.75
C ALA A 128 27.39 -15.12 22.86
N GLU A 129 27.47 -13.87 23.32
CA GLU A 129 28.30 -13.48 24.46
C GLU A 129 27.92 -14.23 25.73
N ARG A 130 26.61 -14.31 26.03
CA ARG A 130 26.11 -15.05 27.20
C ARG A 130 26.45 -16.53 27.14
N ARG A 131 26.34 -17.15 25.95
CA ARG A 131 26.76 -18.55 25.73
C ARG A 131 28.26 -18.74 25.92
N GLN A 132 29.09 -17.80 25.47
CA GLN A 132 30.54 -17.85 25.67
C GLN A 132 30.92 -17.73 27.15
N GLN A 133 30.24 -16.87 27.91
CA GLN A 133 30.43 -16.73 29.36
C GLN A 133 30.05 -18.01 30.12
N LEU A 134 28.99 -18.70 29.69
CA LEU A 134 28.48 -19.95 30.29
C LEU A 134 29.24 -21.20 29.82
N GLN A 135 29.95 -21.15 28.69
CA GLN A 135 30.90 -22.18 28.25
C GLN A 135 32.36 -21.76 28.46
N PRO A 136 32.86 -21.56 29.70
CA PRO A 136 34.29 -21.37 29.90
C PRO A 136 34.95 -22.74 29.99
N LYS A 137 35.54 -23.26 28.91
CA LYS A 137 36.60 -24.30 29.00
C LYS A 137 37.29 -24.54 27.65
N LYS A 138 38.48 -23.94 27.53
CA LYS A 138 39.71 -24.52 26.96
C LYS A 138 39.54 -25.87 26.22
N ARG A 139 39.39 -25.83 24.90
CA ARG A 139 40.12 -26.76 24.00
C ARG A 139 40.08 -26.25 22.56
N ASN A 140 41.25 -25.82 22.10
CA ASN A 140 41.79 -25.95 20.75
C ASN A 140 40.89 -25.58 19.54
N ALA A 141 41.34 -24.54 18.83
CA ALA A 141 41.28 -24.31 17.38
C ALA A 141 40.56 -23.00 16.97
N PRO A 142 41.15 -22.21 16.05
CA PRO A 142 40.50 -21.04 15.46
C PRO A 142 39.40 -21.51 14.50
N SER A 143 38.20 -21.74 15.01
CA SER A 143 37.05 -22.06 14.15
C SER A 143 36.35 -20.78 13.71
N ALA A 144 36.77 -20.34 12.53
CA ALA A 144 36.05 -19.60 11.52
C ALA A 144 34.70 -18.97 11.92
N ASN A 145 34.74 -17.65 12.01
CA ASN A 145 33.60 -16.75 12.03
C ASN A 145 32.93 -16.69 10.63
N SER A 146 32.44 -17.83 10.10
CA SER A 146 31.92 -17.95 8.73
C SER A 146 30.42 -18.21 8.65
N PHE A 147 29.75 -18.56 9.76
CA PHE A 147 28.31 -18.81 9.76
C PHE A 147 27.47 -17.52 9.82
N ASN A 148 27.95 -16.48 10.52
CA ASN A 148 27.20 -15.24 10.71
C ASN A 148 27.34 -14.23 9.55
N LEU A 149 28.40 -14.35 8.74
CA LEU A 149 28.69 -13.38 7.68
C LEU A 149 27.76 -13.52 6.46
N LYS A 150 27.28 -14.72 6.15
CA LYS A 150 26.35 -14.94 5.02
C LYS A 150 24.92 -14.46 5.29
N GLN A 151 24.48 -14.49 6.56
CA GLN A 151 23.18 -13.95 6.94
C GLN A 151 23.21 -12.41 6.96
N ASN A 152 24.31 -11.81 7.44
CA ASN A 152 24.46 -10.36 7.49
C ASN A 152 24.72 -9.71 6.11
N GLN A 153 25.39 -10.41 5.18
CA GLN A 153 25.58 -9.90 3.81
C GLN A 153 24.30 -9.83 2.98
N MET A 154 23.26 -10.58 3.34
CA MET A 154 21.97 -10.46 2.64
C MET A 154 21.26 -9.15 3.02
N TRP A 155 21.56 -8.55 4.18
CA TRP A 155 20.81 -7.43 4.77
C TRP A 155 21.63 -6.13 4.87
N ALA A 156 22.96 -6.19 4.72
CA ALA A 156 23.89 -5.05 4.82
C ALA A 156 24.06 -4.22 3.53
N GLY A 157 23.14 -4.31 2.57
CA GLY A 157 23.21 -3.59 1.29
C GLY A 157 22.73 -2.13 1.32
N LEU A 158 22.55 -1.51 2.49
CA LEU A 158 22.06 -0.13 2.60
C LEU A 158 22.89 0.73 3.56
N PRO A 159 23.14 2.01 3.21
CA PRO A 159 24.07 2.87 3.92
C PRO A 159 23.62 3.11 5.35
N ARG A 160 24.53 2.83 6.28
CA ARG A 160 24.43 3.12 7.71
C ARG A 160 24.34 4.63 7.91
N ALA A 161 23.23 5.10 8.48
CA ALA A 161 23.10 6.47 8.95
C ALA A 161 22.65 6.48 10.41
N CYS A 162 23.51 7.09 11.23
CA CYS A 162 23.31 7.73 12.52
C CYS A 162 22.30 7.13 13.52
N SER A 163 22.90 6.50 14.53
CA SER A 163 22.66 6.73 15.95
C SER A 163 21.70 7.87 16.32
N ARG A 164 20.47 7.51 16.66
CA ARG A 164 19.77 8.10 17.80
C ARG A 164 18.57 7.23 18.19
N CYS A 165 18.66 6.74 19.41
CA CYS A 165 17.61 6.27 20.31
C CYS A 165 16.22 6.06 19.69
N TRP A 166 15.85 4.79 19.52
CA TRP A 166 14.61 4.19 20.02
C TRP A 166 14.91 2.74 20.38
#